data_AF-A0A2V5H697-F1
#
_entry.id   AF-A0A2V5H697-F1
#
_cell.length_a   1.000
_cell.length_b   1.000
_cell.length_c   1.000
_cell.angle_alpha   90.00
_cell.angle_beta   90.00
_cell.angle_gamma   90.00
#
_symmetry.space_group_name_H-M   'P 1'
#
loop_
_entity.id
_entity.type
_entity.pdbx_description
1 polymer ?
#
loop_
_entity_poly.entity_id
_entity_poly.type
_entity_poly.pdbx_seq_one_letter_code
_entity_poly.pdbx_strand_id
1 'polypeptide(L)'
;MDETDVSVSNENPGAFKYTGQTVNEAFVGKVTQLLVGNGIPNFLFGDMMLRFFGCETDVLSINLSIPDELMDEAVRVLRQAGFYDGPIEPFEVEKSQCVQEFQIRQEQQPFLAWGCRYFDDHEYHRNIGAWWLPTHVFHLDRTPGKLGHVDLNLFTHSHYFWDLPAPTLAPDEDARSSYVLSTDCRLPEPVCFGPSRHAVKMISPARLVEALILLAY
;
A
#
# COMPACT_ATOMS: atom_id res chain seq x y z
N MET A 1 31.89 1.69 -47.92
CA MET A 1 30.96 0.88 -47.11
C MET A 1 31.02 1.49 -45.74
N ASP A 2 29.94 2.18 -45.39
CA ASP A 2 29.80 3.08 -44.26
C ASP A 2 29.19 2.23 -43.13
N GLU A 3 29.99 1.88 -42.13
CA GLU A 3 29.50 1.22 -40.91
C GLU A 3 29.25 2.31 -39.87
N THR A 4 28.06 2.88 -39.91
CA THR A 4 27.53 3.71 -38.84
C THR A 4 27.30 2.84 -37.61
N ASP A 5 28.24 2.96 -36.67
CA ASP A 5 28.15 2.43 -35.31
C ASP A 5 27.03 3.18 -34.58
N VAL A 6 25.84 2.57 -34.55
CA VAL A 6 24.69 3.12 -33.82
C VAL A 6 24.95 2.85 -32.34
N SER A 7 25.45 3.88 -31.66
CA SER A 7 25.49 3.97 -30.21
C SER A 7 24.10 3.66 -29.65
N VAL A 8 23.96 2.47 -29.05
CA VAL A 8 22.80 2.13 -28.24
C VAL A 8 22.79 3.12 -27.07
N SER A 9 21.79 4.00 -27.08
CA SER A 9 21.53 4.91 -25.98
C SER A 9 21.30 4.10 -24.71
N ASN A 10 22.19 4.26 -23.73
CA ASN A 10 21.96 3.88 -22.34
C ASN A 10 20.86 4.78 -21.76
N GLU A 11 19.62 4.58 -22.19
CA GLU A 11 18.47 5.09 -21.46
C GLU A 11 18.23 4.14 -20.28
N ASN A 12 18.49 4.61 -19.06
CA ASN A 12 17.93 4.01 -17.86
C ASN A 12 16.42 4.34 -17.91
N PRO A 13 15.53 3.41 -18.29
CA PRO A 13 14.12 3.72 -18.46
C PRO A 13 13.57 4.05 -17.07
N GLY A 14 13.01 5.25 -16.92
CA GLY A 14 12.81 5.95 -15.65
C GLY A 14 12.32 5.08 -14.49
N ALA A 15 13.01 5.21 -13.35
CA ALA A 15 12.52 4.72 -12.06
C ALA A 15 11.05 5.12 -11.89
N PHE A 16 10.20 4.16 -11.49
CA PHE A 16 8.77 4.36 -11.31
C PHE A 16 8.47 5.67 -10.55
N LYS A 17 7.50 6.45 -11.05
CA LYS A 17 7.00 7.66 -10.40
C LYS A 17 5.50 7.58 -10.22
N TYR A 18 5.02 7.89 -9.02
CA TYR A 18 3.62 8.09 -8.75
C TYR A 18 3.16 9.43 -9.32
N THR A 19 2.11 9.40 -10.14
CA THR A 19 1.54 10.58 -10.80
C THR A 19 0.01 10.50 -10.86
N GLY A 20 -0.61 9.83 -9.88
CA GLY A 20 -2.06 9.63 -9.86
C GLY A 20 -2.56 8.40 -10.61
N GLN A 21 -1.72 7.37 -10.78
CA GLN A 21 -2.17 6.15 -11.45
C GLN A 21 -3.31 5.47 -10.66
N THR A 22 -4.25 4.88 -11.40
CA THR A 22 -5.38 4.11 -10.82
C THR A 22 -4.88 2.97 -9.94
N VAL A 23 -5.50 2.82 -8.77
CA VAL A 23 -5.22 1.71 -7.86
C VAL A 23 -5.84 0.41 -8.38
N ASN A 24 -4.98 -0.52 -8.79
CA ASN A 24 -5.31 -1.88 -9.22
C ASN A 24 -4.13 -2.83 -8.96
N GLU A 25 -4.26 -4.09 -9.35
CA GLU A 25 -3.25 -5.14 -9.17
C GLU A 25 -1.94 -4.79 -9.85
N ALA A 26 -1.99 -4.20 -11.05
CA ALA A 26 -0.82 -3.76 -11.79
C ALA A 26 -0.10 -2.58 -11.12
N PHE A 27 -0.85 -1.68 -10.48
CA PHE A 27 -0.29 -0.62 -9.66
C PHE A 27 0.44 -1.17 -8.44
N VAL A 28 -0.21 -2.07 -7.70
CA VAL A 28 0.43 -2.75 -6.55
C VAL A 28 1.70 -3.47 -6.98
N GLY A 29 1.66 -4.20 -8.10
CA GLY A 29 2.84 -4.87 -8.66
C GLY A 29 4.01 -3.93 -8.94
N LYS A 30 3.75 -2.70 -9.42
CA LYS A 30 4.80 -1.68 -9.62
C LYS A 30 5.36 -1.15 -8.29
N VAL A 31 4.52 -0.93 -7.29
CA VAL A 31 4.94 -0.45 -5.96
C VAL A 31 5.80 -1.49 -5.25
N THR A 32 5.36 -2.75 -5.23
CA THR A 32 6.14 -3.83 -4.60
C THR A 32 7.43 -4.10 -5.37
N GLN A 33 7.40 -4.01 -6.71
CA GLN A 33 8.61 -4.14 -7.53
C GLN A 33 9.60 -3.00 -7.26
N LEU A 34 9.12 -1.77 -7.08
CA LEU A 34 9.97 -0.63 -6.69
C LEU A 34 10.69 -0.92 -5.36
N LEU A 35 9.96 -1.34 -4.33
CA LEU A 35 10.51 -1.64 -3.02
C LEU A 35 11.52 -2.80 -3.08
N VAL A 36 11.14 -3.91 -3.71
CA VAL A 36 12.03 -5.09 -3.87
C VAL A 36 13.27 -4.75 -4.71
N GLY A 37 13.12 -3.94 -5.76
CA GLY A 37 14.23 -3.46 -6.58
C GLY A 37 15.23 -2.59 -5.82
N ASN A 38 14.81 -1.99 -4.70
CA ASN A 38 15.67 -1.25 -3.77
C ASN A 38 16.08 -2.09 -2.55
N GLY A 39 15.91 -3.42 -2.61
CA GLY A 39 16.33 -4.31 -1.53
C GLY A 39 15.37 -4.35 -0.33
N ILE A 40 14.14 -3.89 -0.49
CA ILE A 40 13.13 -3.81 0.58
C ILE A 40 12.07 -4.90 0.37
N PRO A 41 12.22 -6.06 1.03
CA PRO A 41 11.21 -7.09 0.98
C PRO A 41 9.95 -6.64 1.70
N ASN A 42 8.81 -7.12 1.20
CA ASN A 42 7.50 -6.78 1.74
C ASN A 42 6.50 -7.90 1.44
N PHE A 43 5.34 -7.85 2.10
CA PHE A 43 4.17 -8.57 1.65
C PHE A 43 2.91 -7.70 1.76
N LEU A 44 1.97 -7.97 0.86
CA LEU A 44 0.66 -7.35 0.78
C LEU A 44 -0.35 -8.05 1.69
N PHE A 45 -1.23 -7.27 2.31
CA PHE A 45 -2.40 -7.76 3.06
C PHE A 45 -3.59 -6.79 2.93
N GLY A 46 -4.78 -7.20 3.40
CA GLY A 46 -5.99 -6.36 3.38
C GLY A 46 -6.70 -6.34 2.02
N ASP A 47 -7.30 -5.21 1.65
CA ASP A 47 -8.24 -5.08 0.52
C ASP A 47 -7.65 -5.57 -0.81
N MET A 48 -6.47 -5.08 -1.18
CA MET A 48 -5.83 -5.46 -2.43
C MET A 48 -5.42 -6.94 -2.45
N MET A 49 -5.06 -7.52 -1.31
CA MET A 49 -4.81 -8.96 -1.20
C MET A 49 -6.08 -9.75 -1.52
N LEU A 50 -7.24 -9.34 -1.01
CA LEU A 50 -8.52 -10.01 -1.30
C LEU A 50 -8.89 -9.94 -2.79
N ARG A 51 -8.55 -8.84 -3.48
CA ARG A 51 -8.73 -8.76 -4.95
C ARG A 51 -7.89 -9.77 -5.71
N PHE A 52 -6.63 -9.97 -5.34
CA PHE A 52 -5.80 -11.04 -5.93
C PHE A 52 -6.40 -12.43 -5.68
N PHE A 53 -7.13 -12.63 -4.58
CA PHE A 53 -7.88 -13.85 -4.31
C PHE A 53 -9.24 -13.94 -5.04
N GLY A 54 -9.58 -12.94 -5.87
CA GLY A 54 -10.81 -12.89 -6.68
C GLY A 54 -12.02 -12.31 -5.97
N CYS A 55 -11.86 -11.66 -4.82
CA CYS A 55 -12.97 -11.02 -4.12
C CYS A 55 -13.30 -9.65 -4.74
N GLU A 56 -14.58 -9.41 -4.99
CA GLU A 56 -15.10 -8.09 -5.35
C GLU A 56 -15.19 -7.21 -4.10
N THR A 57 -14.09 -6.55 -3.74
CA THR A 57 -14.03 -5.58 -2.63
C THR A 57 -13.73 -4.18 -3.13
N ASP A 58 -14.34 -3.19 -2.47
CA ASP A 58 -13.84 -1.82 -2.53
C ASP A 58 -12.45 -1.76 -1.92
N VAL A 59 -11.57 -0.98 -2.53
CA VAL A 59 -10.20 -0.77 -2.06
C VAL A 59 -10.15 0.59 -1.40
N LEU A 60 -9.97 0.57 -0.09
CA LEU A 60 -9.80 1.77 0.73
C LEU A 60 -8.33 1.97 1.07
N SER A 61 -7.54 0.89 1.08
CA SER A 61 -6.11 0.96 1.34
C SER A 61 -5.30 -0.12 0.63
N ILE A 62 -4.02 0.16 0.43
CA ILE A 62 -2.98 -0.79 0.08
C ILE A 62 -2.09 -0.96 1.31
N ASN A 63 -2.09 -2.14 1.92
CA ASN A 63 -1.33 -2.36 3.15
C ASN A 63 -0.13 -3.26 2.88
N LEU A 64 1.06 -2.77 3.24
CA LEU A 64 2.32 -3.49 3.11
C LEU A 64 2.97 -3.69 4.48
N SER A 65 3.39 -4.91 4.77
CA SER A 65 4.27 -5.19 5.92
C SER A 65 5.71 -5.01 5.49
N ILE A 66 6.46 -4.20 6.25
CA ILE A 66 7.87 -3.85 6.00
C ILE A 66 8.71 -4.31 7.20
N PRO A 67 9.88 -4.95 6.98
CA PRO A 67 10.81 -5.23 8.07
C PRO A 67 11.18 -3.96 8.81
N ASP A 68 11.23 -4.05 10.13
CA ASP A 68 11.45 -2.95 11.05
C ASP A 68 12.65 -2.08 10.65
N GLU A 69 13.79 -2.74 10.37
CA GLU A 69 15.06 -2.10 10.04
C GLU A 69 15.06 -1.41 8.67
N LEU A 70 14.04 -1.64 7.84
CA LEU A 70 13.92 -1.07 6.50
C LEU A 70 12.77 -0.06 6.36
N MET A 71 12.03 0.23 7.44
CA MET A 71 10.90 1.16 7.40
C MET A 71 11.31 2.55 6.87
N ASP A 72 12.36 3.15 7.43
CA ASP A 72 12.82 4.49 7.02
C ASP A 72 13.34 4.52 5.57
N GLU A 73 13.97 3.43 5.11
CA GLU A 73 14.39 3.29 3.71
C GLU A 73 13.17 3.16 2.79
N ALA A 74 12.16 2.39 3.16
CA ALA A 74 10.93 2.24 2.40
C ALA A 74 10.22 3.58 2.20
N VAL A 75 10.10 4.35 3.29
CA VAL A 75 9.54 5.70 3.26
C VAL A 75 10.34 6.61 2.31
N ARG A 76 11.67 6.59 2.42
CA ARG A 76 12.54 7.39 1.55
C ARG A 76 12.42 7.01 0.08
N VAL A 77 12.39 5.72 -0.24
CA VAL A 77 12.22 5.22 -1.62
C VAL A 77 10.88 5.65 -2.20
N LEU A 78 9.78 5.54 -1.43
CA LEU A 78 8.45 5.95 -1.88
C LEU A 78 8.36 7.48 -2.05
N ARG A 79 8.91 8.28 -1.14
CA ARG A 79 9.01 9.73 -1.33
C ARG A 79 9.79 10.10 -2.59
N GLN A 80 10.93 9.43 -2.82
CA GLN A 80 11.70 9.63 -4.06
C GLN A 80 10.90 9.23 -5.30
N ALA A 81 10.01 8.25 -5.20
CA ALA A 81 9.08 7.88 -6.26
C ALA A 81 7.88 8.84 -6.40
N GLY A 82 7.78 9.90 -5.58
CA GLY A 82 6.74 10.93 -5.70
C GLY A 82 5.45 10.63 -4.94
N PHE A 83 5.45 9.65 -4.04
CA PHE A 83 4.33 9.46 -3.12
C PHE A 83 4.30 10.59 -2.08
N TYR A 84 3.11 11.16 -1.86
CA TYR A 84 2.89 12.25 -0.93
C TYR A 84 2.43 11.72 0.43
N ASP A 85 3.03 12.19 1.51
CA ASP A 85 2.73 11.81 2.90
C ASP A 85 2.58 13.04 3.82
N GLY A 86 2.42 14.22 3.24
CA GLY A 86 2.14 15.44 3.98
C GLY A 86 0.66 15.59 4.31
N PRO A 87 0.29 16.64 5.06
CA PRO A 87 -1.11 16.91 5.38
C PRO A 87 -1.92 17.14 4.10
N ILE A 88 -3.14 16.62 4.07
CA ILE A 88 -4.10 16.96 3.02
C ILE A 88 -4.91 18.16 3.49
N GLU A 89 -4.93 19.23 2.69
CA GLU A 89 -5.76 20.39 2.99
C GLU A 89 -7.26 20.05 2.95
N PRO A 90 -8.09 20.69 3.79
CA PRO A 90 -9.53 20.50 3.76
C PRO A 90 -10.10 20.77 2.36
N PHE A 91 -11.14 20.03 1.99
CA PHE A 91 -11.76 20.13 0.68
C PHE A 91 -13.27 20.09 0.76
N GLU A 92 -13.92 20.73 -0.19
CA GLU A 92 -15.38 20.77 -0.26
C GLU A 92 -15.93 19.41 -0.68
N VAL A 93 -17.02 19.00 -0.01
CA VAL A 93 -17.75 17.76 -0.26
C VAL A 93 -19.25 18.05 -0.29
N GLU A 94 -20.02 17.17 -0.93
CA GLU A 94 -21.48 17.28 -0.87
C GLU A 94 -21.99 16.86 0.52
N LYS A 95 -23.04 17.52 1.00
CA LYS A 95 -23.70 17.19 2.27
C LYS A 95 -24.10 15.72 2.39
N SER A 96 -24.52 15.12 1.27
CA SER A 96 -24.90 13.71 1.16
C SER A 96 -23.75 12.75 1.47
N GLN A 97 -22.51 13.21 1.37
CA GLN A 97 -21.31 12.43 1.55
C GLN A 97 -20.73 12.54 2.97
N CYS A 98 -21.18 13.47 3.80
CA CYS A 98 -20.75 13.56 5.19
C CYS A 98 -21.38 12.44 6.04
N VAL A 99 -20.55 11.65 6.73
CA VAL A 99 -21.02 10.70 7.76
C VAL A 99 -21.63 11.49 8.92
N GLN A 100 -22.80 11.07 9.41
CA GLN A 100 -23.73 11.86 10.24
C GLN A 100 -23.17 12.45 11.56
N GLU A 101 -21.98 12.06 12.01
CA GLU A 101 -21.45 12.41 13.35
C GLU A 101 -20.84 13.82 13.48
N PHE A 102 -20.66 14.57 12.39
CA PHE A 102 -20.10 15.94 12.44
C PHE A 102 -21.07 17.03 11.95
N GLN A 103 -22.38 16.84 12.11
CA GLN A 103 -23.38 17.88 11.85
C GLN A 103 -23.39 18.98 12.94
N ILE A 104 -22.27 19.66 13.17
CA ILE A 104 -22.26 20.92 13.92
C ILE A 104 -22.53 22.04 12.90
N ARG A 105 -23.73 22.61 12.98
CA ARG A 105 -24.24 23.66 12.09
C ARG A 105 -23.31 24.88 12.06
N GLN A 106 -22.95 25.33 10.86
CA GLN A 106 -23.00 26.74 10.49
C GLN A 106 -23.64 26.85 9.09
N GLU A 107 -24.83 27.46 9.03
CA GLU A 107 -25.73 27.45 7.86
C GLU A 107 -25.23 28.26 6.63
N GLN A 108 -23.94 28.59 6.55
CA GLN A 108 -23.36 29.40 5.46
C GLN A 108 -21.95 29.02 5.03
N GLN A 109 -21.37 27.91 5.52
CA GLN A 109 -20.05 27.44 5.07
C GLN A 109 -20.16 26.16 4.22
N PRO A 110 -19.28 25.96 3.23
CA PRO A 110 -19.21 24.70 2.49
C PRO A 110 -18.96 23.53 3.47
N PHE A 111 -19.55 22.37 3.18
CA PHE A 111 -19.23 21.15 3.92
C PHE A 111 -17.79 20.77 3.58
N LEU A 112 -16.88 20.91 4.54
CA LEU A 112 -15.49 20.53 4.38
C LEU A 112 -15.28 19.14 4.95
N ALA A 113 -14.71 18.25 4.14
CA ALA A 113 -13.98 17.12 4.69
C ALA A 113 -12.61 17.62 5.12
N TRP A 114 -12.26 17.40 6.38
CA TRP A 114 -10.90 17.61 6.85
C TRP A 114 -10.02 16.57 6.16
N GLY A 115 -8.94 17.03 5.52
CA GLY A 115 -8.00 16.10 4.91
C GLY A 115 -7.28 15.27 5.98
N CYS A 116 -6.68 14.15 5.56
CA CYS A 116 -5.95 13.27 6.47
C CYS A 116 -4.73 13.99 7.02
N ARG A 117 -4.62 14.04 8.36
CA ARG A 117 -3.47 14.57 9.10
C ARG A 117 -2.81 13.44 9.89
N TYR A 118 -2.59 12.32 9.22
CA TYR A 118 -2.23 11.06 9.86
C TYR A 118 -1.09 11.17 10.89
N PHE A 119 0.00 11.88 10.54
CA PHE A 119 1.13 12.05 11.44
C PHE A 119 0.82 12.95 12.65
N ASP A 120 -0.01 13.97 12.47
CA ASP A 120 -0.41 14.85 13.58
C ASP A 120 -1.36 14.11 14.54
N ASP A 121 -2.21 13.24 14.00
CA ASP A 121 -3.24 12.53 14.76
C ASP A 121 -2.81 11.13 15.23
N HIS A 122 -1.61 10.64 14.87
CA HIS A 122 -1.16 9.27 15.17
C HIS A 122 -1.19 8.96 16.67
N GLU A 123 -0.60 9.84 17.47
CA GLU A 123 -0.57 9.69 18.93
C GLU A 123 -1.98 9.76 19.51
N TYR A 124 -2.83 10.65 18.98
CA TYR A 124 -4.22 10.74 19.40
C TYR A 124 -4.97 9.43 19.14
N HIS A 125 -4.85 8.86 17.94
CA HIS A 125 -5.50 7.59 17.59
C HIS A 125 -5.00 6.43 18.45
N ARG A 126 -3.69 6.37 18.75
CA ARG A 126 -3.13 5.38 19.66
C ARG A 126 -3.72 5.53 21.08
N ASN A 127 -3.85 6.76 21.57
CA ASN A 127 -4.37 7.04 22.92
C ASN A 127 -5.85 6.69 23.10
N ILE A 128 -6.65 6.72 22.04
CA ILE A 128 -8.06 6.27 22.05
C ILE A 128 -8.22 4.77 21.78
N GLY A 129 -7.12 4.01 21.72
CA GLY A 129 -7.15 2.55 21.61
C GLY A 129 -7.29 2.02 20.18
N ALA A 130 -6.97 2.83 19.15
CA ALA A 130 -6.84 2.29 17.80
C ALA A 130 -5.62 1.34 17.75
N TRP A 131 -5.91 0.05 17.61
CA TRP A 131 -4.90 -1.02 17.67
C TRP A 131 -4.37 -1.43 16.29
N TRP A 132 -4.98 -0.93 15.21
CA TRP A 132 -4.61 -1.22 13.83
C TRP A 132 -4.17 0.06 13.12
N LEU A 133 -2.94 0.53 13.43
CA LEU A 133 -2.41 1.80 12.93
C LEU A 133 -1.17 1.58 12.07
N PRO A 134 -1.14 2.07 10.81
CA PRO A 134 0.11 2.07 10.06
C PRO A 134 1.28 2.72 10.83
N THR A 135 2.49 2.36 10.45
CA THR A 135 3.67 3.12 10.87
C THR A 135 3.85 4.35 10.01
N HIS A 136 3.51 4.25 8.72
CA HIS A 136 3.60 5.35 7.78
C HIS A 136 2.45 5.29 6.77
N VAL A 137 1.99 6.44 6.30
CA VAL A 137 0.89 6.56 5.32
C VAL A 137 1.32 7.46 4.17
N PHE A 138 1.01 7.02 2.95
CA PHE A 138 1.11 7.83 1.74
C PHE A 138 -0.28 7.97 1.12
N HIS A 139 -0.64 9.18 0.76
CA HIS A 139 -1.92 9.52 0.19
C HIS A 139 -1.88 9.36 -1.33
N LEU A 140 -2.76 8.50 -1.85
CA LEU A 140 -2.96 8.36 -3.29
C LEU A 140 -4.04 9.33 -3.76
N ASP A 141 -4.02 9.69 -5.04
CA ASP A 141 -5.02 10.56 -5.63
C ASP A 141 -6.44 10.01 -5.42
N ARG A 142 -7.38 10.95 -5.27
CA ARG A 142 -8.78 10.60 -5.06
C ARG A 142 -9.30 9.76 -6.21
N THR A 143 -10.02 8.70 -5.87
CA THR A 143 -10.84 8.02 -6.86
C THR A 143 -12.00 8.95 -7.24
N PRO A 144 -12.17 9.33 -8.52
CA PRO A 144 -13.28 10.19 -8.93
C PRO A 144 -14.63 9.64 -8.47
N GLY A 145 -15.42 10.45 -7.79
CA GLY A 145 -16.76 10.07 -7.31
C GLY A 145 -16.83 9.34 -5.97
N LYS A 146 -15.70 9.06 -5.30
CA LYS A 146 -15.67 8.51 -3.93
C LYS A 146 -15.21 9.57 -2.92
N LEU A 147 -15.85 9.59 -1.75
CA LEU A 147 -15.35 10.36 -0.62
C LEU A 147 -14.14 9.63 -0.02
N GLY A 148 -13.08 10.39 0.27
CA GLY A 148 -11.81 9.82 0.74
C GLY A 148 -10.81 9.59 -0.39
N HIS A 149 -9.58 9.32 -0.01
CA HIS A 149 -8.51 8.88 -0.89
C HIS A 149 -8.13 7.45 -0.51
N VAL A 150 -7.51 6.73 -1.43
CA VAL A 150 -6.91 5.44 -1.10
C VAL A 150 -5.56 5.73 -0.46
N ASP A 151 -5.26 5.08 0.65
CA ASP A 151 -3.95 5.20 1.29
C ASP A 151 -3.05 4.01 0.94
N LEU A 152 -1.76 4.29 0.74
CA LEU A 152 -0.70 3.29 0.80
C LEU A 152 -0.10 3.31 2.22
N ASN A 153 -0.36 2.24 2.96
CA ASN A 153 0.00 2.11 4.35
C ASN A 153 1.18 1.16 4.52
N LEU A 154 2.19 1.60 5.27
CA LEU A 154 3.32 0.77 5.67
C LEU A 154 3.16 0.38 7.14
N PHE A 155 3.22 -0.91 7.41
CA PHE A 155 3.13 -1.47 8.76
C PHE A 155 4.46 -2.09 9.15
N THR A 156 4.98 -1.70 10.31
CA THR A 156 6.15 -2.35 10.93
C THR A 156 5.83 -3.81 11.19
N HIS A 157 6.65 -4.71 10.66
CA HIS A 157 6.36 -6.14 10.70
C HIS A 157 6.22 -6.68 12.12
N SER A 158 7.19 -6.41 13.01
CA SER A 158 7.18 -6.95 14.37
C SER A 158 6.00 -6.47 15.22
N HIS A 159 5.35 -5.36 14.87
CA HIS A 159 4.20 -4.86 15.62
C HIS A 159 2.91 -5.60 15.31
N TYR A 160 2.80 -6.23 14.14
CA TYR A 160 1.53 -6.78 13.65
C TYR A 160 1.60 -8.26 13.25
N PHE A 161 2.81 -8.73 12.96
CA PHE A 161 3.04 -10.06 12.39
C PHE A 161 4.23 -10.75 13.05
N TRP A 162 4.48 -10.49 14.35
CA TRP A 162 5.62 -11.04 15.10
C TRP A 162 5.71 -12.57 15.12
N ASP A 163 4.58 -13.26 14.96
CA ASP A 163 4.51 -14.73 14.90
C ASP A 163 4.83 -15.29 13.49
N LEU A 164 5.00 -14.41 12.50
CA LEU A 164 5.39 -14.77 11.15
C LEU A 164 6.87 -14.47 10.91
N PRO A 165 7.53 -15.20 10.01
CA PRO A 165 8.84 -14.82 9.54
C PRO A 165 8.81 -13.42 8.90
N ALA A 166 9.83 -12.60 9.15
CA ALA A 166 9.98 -11.33 8.45
C ALA A 166 10.07 -11.55 6.93
N PRO A 167 9.48 -10.65 6.11
CA PRO A 167 9.56 -10.82 4.67
C PRO A 167 11.00 -10.73 4.18
N THR A 168 11.40 -11.70 3.37
CA THR A 168 12.72 -11.77 2.72
C THR A 168 12.62 -11.45 1.22
N LEU A 169 13.72 -11.09 0.56
CA LEU A 169 13.69 -10.78 -0.89
C LEU A 169 13.46 -12.04 -1.73
N ALA A 170 14.13 -13.14 -1.37
CA ALA A 170 13.90 -14.44 -1.97
C ALA A 170 12.83 -15.20 -1.18
N PRO A 171 11.86 -15.88 -1.82
CA PRO A 171 10.96 -16.78 -1.12
C PRO A 171 11.78 -17.91 -0.49
N ASP A 172 11.78 -18.01 0.83
CA ASP A 172 12.33 -19.17 1.52
C ASP A 172 11.37 -20.36 1.37
N GLU A 173 11.90 -21.60 1.33
CA GLU A 173 11.07 -22.81 1.25
C GLU A 173 10.15 -22.93 2.48
N ASP A 174 10.60 -22.49 3.65
CA ASP A 174 9.85 -22.51 4.91
C ASP A 174 8.71 -21.46 4.95
N ALA A 175 8.76 -20.45 4.08
CA ALA A 175 7.75 -19.39 4.00
C ALA A 175 6.52 -19.79 3.14
N ARG A 176 6.53 -20.98 2.53
CA ARG A 176 5.50 -21.44 1.57
C ARG A 176 4.10 -21.62 2.16
N SER A 177 3.97 -21.89 3.46
CA SER A 177 2.66 -21.97 4.11
C SER A 177 2.10 -20.60 4.52
N SER A 178 2.98 -19.62 4.72
CA SER A 178 2.61 -18.31 5.26
C SER A 178 2.28 -17.30 4.17
N TYR A 179 2.83 -17.47 2.98
CA TYR A 179 2.65 -16.54 1.87
C TYR A 179 2.16 -17.21 0.59
N VAL A 180 1.46 -16.42 -0.22
CA VAL A 180 1.01 -16.78 -1.56
C VAL A 180 1.61 -15.75 -2.52
N LEU A 181 2.17 -16.21 -3.63
CA LEU A 181 2.64 -15.32 -4.70
C LEU A 181 1.50 -15.03 -5.68
N SER A 182 1.47 -13.86 -6.29
CA SER A 182 0.47 -13.53 -7.32
C SER A 182 0.52 -14.45 -8.54
N THR A 183 1.59 -15.22 -8.72
CA THR A 183 1.75 -16.23 -9.78
C THR A 183 1.29 -17.63 -9.36
N ASP A 184 0.77 -17.80 -8.15
CA ASP A 184 0.30 -19.10 -7.65
C ASP A 184 -0.89 -19.60 -8.49
N CYS A 185 -0.81 -20.83 -8.97
CA CYS A 185 -1.80 -21.41 -9.88
C CYS A 185 -3.18 -21.65 -9.23
N ARG A 186 -3.28 -21.56 -7.91
CA ARG A 186 -4.55 -21.66 -7.17
C ARG A 186 -5.32 -20.35 -7.17
N LEU A 187 -4.71 -19.24 -7.56
CA LEU A 187 -5.40 -17.96 -7.70
C LEU A 187 -6.30 -17.97 -8.94
N PRO A 188 -7.41 -17.22 -8.95
CA PRO A 188 -8.29 -17.11 -10.11
C PRO A 188 -7.56 -16.57 -11.34
N GLU A 189 -6.69 -15.58 -11.15
CA GLU A 189 -5.89 -14.95 -12.20
C GLU A 189 -4.41 -14.85 -11.79
N PRO A 190 -3.60 -15.90 -12.03
CA PRO A 190 -2.18 -15.88 -11.74
C PRO A 190 -1.45 -14.86 -12.64
N VAL A 191 -0.69 -13.95 -12.03
CA VAL A 191 -0.08 -12.79 -12.72
C VAL A 191 1.31 -12.43 -12.19
N CYS A 192 2.16 -11.97 -13.10
CA CYS A 192 3.45 -11.33 -12.81
C CYS A 192 3.54 -9.97 -13.50
N PHE A 193 4.34 -9.05 -12.95
CA PHE A 193 4.38 -7.65 -13.36
C PHE A 193 5.76 -7.21 -13.87
N GLY A 194 5.74 -6.35 -14.87
CA GLY A 194 6.93 -5.70 -15.43
C GLY A 194 7.91 -6.66 -16.14
N PRO A 195 9.02 -6.12 -16.66
CA PRO A 195 10.01 -6.90 -17.42
C PRO A 195 10.69 -8.01 -16.61
N SER A 196 10.88 -7.79 -15.30
CA SER A 196 11.48 -8.78 -14.40
C SER A 196 10.52 -9.87 -13.94
N ARG A 197 9.28 -9.90 -14.46
CA ARG A 197 8.22 -10.84 -14.06
C ARG A 197 8.03 -10.90 -12.55
N HIS A 198 7.98 -9.72 -11.91
CA HIS A 198 7.82 -9.59 -10.47
C HIS A 198 6.49 -10.22 -10.00
N ALA A 199 6.56 -11.10 -9.01
CA ALA A 199 5.38 -11.64 -8.35
C ALA A 199 5.15 -10.91 -7.03
N VAL A 200 3.92 -10.48 -6.78
CA VAL A 200 3.54 -9.86 -5.51
C VAL A 200 3.46 -10.94 -4.46
N LYS A 201 4.13 -10.73 -3.31
CA LYS A 201 4.02 -11.60 -2.15
C LYS A 201 2.86 -11.15 -1.28
N MET A 202 1.99 -12.08 -0.92
CA MET A 202 0.80 -11.82 -0.11
C MET A 202 0.80 -12.74 1.10
N ILE A 203 0.32 -12.27 2.24
CA ILE A 203 0.02 -13.17 3.36
C ILE A 203 -1.10 -14.13 2.97
N SER A 204 -1.02 -15.39 3.41
CA SER A 204 -2.13 -16.32 3.19
C SER A 204 -3.35 -15.93 4.04
N PRO A 205 -4.59 -16.17 3.57
CA PRO A 205 -5.78 -15.77 4.32
C PRO A 205 -5.83 -16.37 5.73
N ALA A 206 -5.38 -17.62 5.89
CA ALA A 206 -5.32 -18.27 7.20
C ALA A 206 -4.36 -17.56 8.15
N ARG A 207 -3.16 -17.19 7.69
CA ARG A 207 -2.19 -16.46 8.52
C ARG A 207 -2.65 -15.04 8.83
N LEU A 208 -3.37 -14.37 7.93
CA LEU A 208 -3.95 -13.06 8.24
C LEU A 208 -4.97 -13.16 9.38
N VAL A 209 -5.85 -14.16 9.35
CA VAL A 209 -6.83 -14.40 10.42
C VAL A 209 -6.13 -14.68 11.74
N GLU A 210 -5.10 -15.52 11.74
CA GLU A 210 -4.32 -15.83 12.95
C GLU A 210 -3.61 -14.59 13.53
N ALA A 211 -2.97 -13.78 12.68
CA ALA A 211 -2.36 -12.53 13.11
C ALA A 211 -3.38 -11.56 13.73
N LEU A 212 -4.56 -11.44 13.13
CA LEU A 212 -5.66 -10.62 13.67
C LEU A 212 -6.16 -11.13 15.02
N ILE A 213 -6.26 -12.46 15.19
CA ILE A 213 -6.61 -13.05 16.49
C ILE A 213 -5.55 -12.72 17.52
N LEU A 214 -4.26 -12.92 17.21
CA LEU A 214 -3.15 -12.66 18.14
C LEU A 214 -3.05 -11.19 18.55
N LEU A 215 -3.47 -10.26 17.70
CA LEU A 215 -3.51 -8.82 18.02
C LEU A 215 -4.67 -8.42 18.94
N ALA A 216 -5.72 -9.24 19.01
CA ALA A 216 -6.90 -8.97 19.82
C ALA A 216 -6.83 -9.57 21.24
N TYR A 217 -5.79 -10.35 21.55
CA TYR A 217 -5.56 -11.03 22.84
C TYR A 217 -4.31 -10.52 23.54
#